data_AF-K8EMQ8-F1
#
_entry.id   AF-K8EMQ8-F1
#
_cell.length_a   1.000
_cell.length_b   1.000
_cell.length_c   1.000
_cell.angle_alpha   90.00
_cell.angle_beta   90.00
_cell.angle_gamma   90.00
#
_symmetry.space_group_name_H-M   'P 1'
#
loop_
_entity.id
_entity.type
_entity.pdbx_description
1 polymer ?
#
loop_
_entity_poly.entity_id
_entity_poly.type
_entity_poly.pdbx_seq_one_letter_code
_entity_poly.pdbx_strand_id
1 'polypeptide(L)' 'MAGPNVIQSEEHIFKMCRQIKQVTDSVGIKLVFKSSFDKANRTSAKSFRGPGIDEGLKVLHSGFKEFIIGEFPKI' A
#
# COMPACT_ATOMS: atom_id res chain seq x y z
N MET A 1 -8.68 4.96 -7.56
CA MET A 1 -7.79 4.01 -6.83
C MET A 1 -6.35 4.32 -7.21
N ALA A 2 -5.43 4.30 -6.27
CA ALA A 2 -4.01 4.57 -6.53
C ALA A 2 -3.10 3.77 -5.59
N GLY A 3 -1.86 3.55 -5.99
CA GLY A 3 -0.85 2.82 -5.22
C GLY A 3 0.13 2.05 -6.12
N PRO A 4 1.21 1.49 -5.54
CA PRO A 4 2.22 0.80 -6.32
C PRO A 4 1.68 -0.54 -6.85
N ASN A 5 2.21 -0.97 -7.99
CA ASN A 5 1.76 -2.18 -8.68
C ASN A 5 1.84 -3.44 -7.80
N VAL A 6 2.93 -3.59 -7.04
CA VAL A 6 3.22 -4.69 -6.11
C VAL A 6 3.92 -4.12 -4.88
N ILE A 7 3.72 -4.74 -3.72
CA ILE A 7 4.45 -4.41 -2.49
C ILE A 7 5.91 -4.80 -2.68
N GLN A 8 6.82 -3.82 -2.59
CA GLN A 8 8.28 -4.05 -2.70
C GLN A 8 8.94 -4.09 -1.33
N SER A 9 8.50 -3.23 -0.41
CA SER A 9 8.92 -3.16 0.99
C SER A 9 7.89 -2.37 1.80
N GLU A 10 7.94 -2.48 3.13
CA GLU A 10 7.11 -1.68 4.05
C GLU A 10 7.36 -0.17 3.85
N GLU A 11 8.63 0.24 3.85
CA GLU A 11 9.04 1.63 3.62
C GLU A 11 8.44 2.20 2.32
N HIS A 12 8.47 1.42 1.24
CA HIS A 12 7.90 1.84 -0.04
C HIS A 12 6.37 2.02 0.09
N ILE A 13 5.65 1.11 0.74
CA ILE A 13 4.21 1.28 0.95
C ILE A 13 3.91 2.51 1.79
N PHE A 14 4.66 2.76 2.86
CA PHE A 14 4.41 3.89 3.76
C PHE A 14 4.64 5.22 3.05
N LYS A 15 5.72 5.31 2.25
CA LYS A 15 5.99 6.47 1.40
C LYS A 15 4.84 6.72 0.41
N MET A 16 4.37 5.68 -0.28
CA MET A 16 3.28 5.82 -1.25
C MET A 16 1.96 6.19 -0.58
N CYS A 17 1.61 5.57 0.55
CA CYS A 17 0.40 5.90 1.30
C CYS A 17 0.39 7.38 1.70
N ARG A 18 1.48 7.87 2.29
CA ARG A 18 1.62 9.27 2.71
C ARG A 18 1.48 10.24 1.53
N GLN A 19 2.26 10.03 0.47
CA GLN A 19 2.28 10.95 -0.67
C GLN A 19 0.96 10.96 -1.44
N ILE A 20 0.37 9.79 -1.70
CA ILE A 20 -0.91 9.71 -2.40
C ILE A 20 -2.01 10.33 -1.55
N LYS A 21 -2.07 10.05 -0.24
CA LYS A 21 -3.07 10.65 0.66
C LYS A 21 -2.98 12.18 0.65
N GLN A 22 -1.78 12.74 0.78
CA GLN A 22 -1.56 14.19 0.73
C GLN A 22 -2.10 14.82 -0.56
N VAL A 23 -1.85 14.19 -1.72
CA VAL A 23 -2.36 14.67 -3.01
C VAL A 23 -3.87 14.52 -3.09
N THR A 24 -4.44 13.39 -2.67
CA THR A 24 -5.89 13.19 -2.74
C THR A 24 -6.65 14.14 -1.80
N ASP A 25 -6.08 14.45 -0.64
CA ASP A 25 -6.65 15.41 0.30
C ASP A 25 -6.60 16.84 -0.24
N SER A 26 -5.50 17.24 -0.87
CA SER A 26 -5.36 18.60 -1.40
C SER A 26 -6.33 18.91 -2.54
N VAL A 27 -6.79 17.89 -3.25
CA VAL A 27 -7.78 18.03 -4.35
C VAL A 27 -9.18 17.52 -3.97
N GLY A 28 -9.39 17.10 -2.72
CA GLY A 28 -10.70 16.70 -2.19
C GLY A 28 -11.29 15.40 -2.77
N ILE A 29 -10.45 14.47 -3.23
CA ILE A 29 -10.91 13.18 -3.79
C ILE A 29 -10.74 12.02 -2.79
N LYS A 30 -11.68 11.08 -2.80
CA LYS A 30 -11.58 9.88 -1.96
C LYS A 30 -10.48 8.93 -2.46
N LEU A 31 -9.59 8.54 -1.56
CA LEU A 31 -8.54 7.57 -1.84
C LEU A 31 -8.99 6.15 -1.50
N VAL A 32 -8.95 5.28 -2.50
CA VAL A 32 -8.85 3.83 -2.31
C VAL A 32 -7.42 3.43 -2.65
N PHE A 33 -6.63 3.16 -1.62
CA PHE A 33 -5.26 2.70 -1.80
C PHE A 33 -5.24 1.23 -2.25
N LYS A 34 -4.39 0.88 -3.21
CA LYS A 34 -4.27 -0.50 -3.71
C LYS A 34 -2.83 -0.87 -3.99
N SER A 35 -2.42 -2.05 -3.54
CA SER A 35 -1.21 -2.73 -4.01
C SER A 35 -1.41 -4.25 -4.06
N SER A 36 -0.62 -4.96 -4.87
CA SER A 36 -0.68 -6.43 -4.93
C SER A 36 0.35 -7.03 -3.97
N PHE A 37 -0.06 -7.98 -3.13
CA PHE A 37 0.87 -8.76 -2.29
C PHE A 37 1.52 -9.93 -3.03
N ASP A 38 0.89 -10.37 -4.13
CA ASP A 38 1.41 -11.41 -5.02
C ASP A 38 1.05 -11.07 -6.49
N LYS A 39 1.93 -11.49 -7.41
CA LYS A 39 1.74 -11.44 -8.86
C LYS A 39 1.78 -12.87 -9.39
N ALA A 40 0.66 -13.57 -9.26
CA ALA A 40 0.55 -14.98 -9.61
C ALA A 40 0.78 -15.31 -11.10
N ASN A 41 0.62 -14.31 -11.97
CA ASN A 41 0.65 -14.47 -13.43
C ASN A 41 1.96 -13.97 -14.08
N ARG A 42 3.10 -14.10 -13.40
CA ARG A 42 4.40 -13.76 -14.01
C ARG A 42 4.81 -14.85 -15.00
N THR A 43 5.17 -14.44 -16.23
CA THR A 43 5.64 -15.34 -17.29
C THR A 43 6.97 -16.03 -16.93
N SER A 44 7.81 -15.39 -16.13
CA SER A 44 9.07 -15.97 -15.63
C SER A 44 8.94 -16.33 -14.15
N ALA A 45 9.25 -17.59 -13.81
CA ALA A 45 9.25 -18.07 -12.42
C ALA A 45 10.27 -17.37 -11.52
N LYS A 46 11.34 -16.80 -12.10
CA LYS A 46 12.39 -16.08 -11.36
C LYS A 46 12.00 -14.63 -11.01
N SER A 47 10.87 -14.16 -11.52
CA SER A 47 10.38 -12.81 -11.26
C SER A 47 9.94 -12.63 -9.81
N PHE A 48 10.33 -11.52 -9.18
CA PHE A 48 9.76 -11.12 -7.89
C PHE A 48 8.25 -10.96 -7.99
N ARG A 49 7.50 -11.65 -7.12
CA ARG A 49 6.03 -11.62 -7.13
C ARG A 49 5.41 -10.75 -6.06
N GLY A 50 6.17 -10.36 -5.04
CA GLY A 50 5.66 -9.71 -3.85
C GLY A 50 6.05 -10.49 -2.59
N PRO A 51 5.69 -9.97 -1.41
CA PRO A 51 6.00 -10.58 -0.12
C PRO A 51 5.09 -11.78 0.23
N GLY A 52 4.02 -12.02 -0.52
CA GLY A 52 3.00 -13.04 -0.20
C GLY A 52 1.88 -12.48 0.67
N ILE A 53 0.84 -13.30 0.90
CA ILE A 53 -0.42 -12.84 1.50
C ILE A 53 -0.27 -12.34 2.93
N ASP A 54 0.42 -13.08 3.80
CA ASP A 54 0.49 -12.75 5.23
C ASP A 54 1.26 -11.44 5.47
N GLU A 55 2.48 -11.36 4.95
CA GLU A 55 3.30 -10.15 5.09
C GLU A 55 2.72 -8.98 4.29
N GLY A 56 2.15 -9.25 3.11
CA GLY A 56 1.50 -8.22 2.31
C GLY A 56 0.28 -7.60 3.00
N LEU A 57 -0.57 -8.41 3.64
CA LEU A 57 -1.71 -7.91 4.41
C LEU A 57 -1.26 -7.14 5.65
N LYS A 58 -0.21 -7.61 6.34
CA LYS A 58 0.38 -6.90 7.48
C LYS A 58 0.87 -5.50 7.09
N VAL A 59 1.66 -5.40 6.03
CA VAL A 59 2.18 -4.10 5.53
C VAL A 59 1.05 -3.17 5.09
N LEU A 60 0.05 -3.70 4.36
CA LEU A 60 -1.12 -2.91 3.95
C LEU A 60 -1.93 -2.43 5.15
N HIS A 61 -2.15 -3.27 6.15
CA HIS A 61 -2.86 -2.90 7.37
C HIS A 61 -2.15 -1.75 8.11
N SER A 62 -0.83 -1.88 8.33
CA SER A 62 -0.03 -0.84 8.99
C SER A 62 -0.08 0.49 8.24
N GLY A 63 0.17 0.47 6.92
CA GLY A 63 0.16 1.68 6.10
C GLY A 63 -1.24 2.32 5.99
N PHE A 64 -2.30 1.52 6.00
CA PHE A 64 -3.67 2.05 5.96
C PHE A 64 -4.01 2.73 7.28
N LYS A 65 -3.73 2.05 8.40
CA LYS A 65 -3.96 2.56 9.75
C LYS A 65 -3.25 3.89 9.97
N GLU A 66 -1.97 3.97 9.61
CA GLU A 66 -1.15 5.16 9.86
C GLU A 66 -1.51 6.34 8.94
N PHE A 67 -1.78 6.10 7.65
CA PHE A 67 -1.86 7.19 6.67
C PHE A 67 -3.23 7.39 6.01
N ILE A 68 -4.07 6.36 5.92
CA ILE A 68 -5.27 6.39 5.07
C ILE A 68 -6.54 6.64 5.89
N ILE A 69 -6.76 5.86 6.95
CA ILE A 69 -7.97 5.98 7.78
C ILE A 69 -7.85 7.02 8.89
N GLY A 70 -6.63 7.42 9.27
CA GLY A 70 -6.41 8.47 10.27
C GLY A 70 -6.94 8.17 11.67
N GLU A 71 -7.32 6.92 11.97
CA GLU A 71 -7.68 6.53 13.32
C GLU A 71 -6.43 6.14 14.11
N PHE A 72 -5.80 7.14 14.74
CA PHE A 72 -5.36 7.20 16.15
C PHE A 72 -4.64 8.54 16.38
N PRO A 73 -5.22 9.43 17.19
CA PRO A 73 -4.52 9.93 18.36
C PRO A 73 -5.23 9.34 19.58
N LYS A 74 -4.57 8.44 20.31
CA LYS A 74 -4.95 8.16 21.69
C LYS A 74 -3.70 8.16 22.55
N ILE A 75 -3.48 9.34 23.12
CA ILE A 75 -2.73 9.67 24.34
C ILE A 75 -1.26 9.25 24.32
#